data_AF-B2GJ76-F1
#
_entry.id   AF-B2GJ76-F1
#
_cell.length_a   1.000
_cell.length_b   1.000
_cell.length_c   1.000
_cell.angle_alpha   90.00
_cell.angle_beta   90.00
_cell.angle_gamma   90.00
#
_symmetry.space_group_name_H-M   'P 1'
#
loop_
_entity.id
_entity.type
_entity.pdbx_description
1 polymer ?
#
loop_
_entity_poly.entity_id
_entity_poly.type
_entity_poly.pdbx_seq_one_letter_code
_entity_poly.pdbx_strand_id
1 'polypeptide(L)'
;MGTRVHTAFHTCEEDPMNATLEARELNATHRCDACGAQAYVRVVLESTGGELLFCAHHARVNEDKLRPLAASWQDETERIGA
;
A
#
# COMPACT_ATOMS: atom_id res chain seq x y z
N MET A 1 -51.77 5.80 -9.44
CA MET A 1 -51.33 6.47 -8.20
C MET A 1 -50.86 5.40 -7.23
N GLY A 2 -49.69 5.33 -6.60
CA GLY A 2 -48.48 6.15 -6.56
C GLY A 2 -47.43 5.33 -5.79
N THR A 3 -46.17 5.49 -6.18
CA THR A 3 -44.98 4.77 -5.73
C THR A 3 -44.65 4.96 -4.24
N ARG A 4 -44.16 3.90 -3.57
CA ARG A 4 -43.21 3.97 -2.43
C ARG A 4 -42.30 2.74 -2.51
N VAL A 5 -41.18 2.80 -3.24
CA VAL A 5 -39.82 3.11 -2.72
C VAL A 5 -39.63 2.61 -1.28
N HIS A 6 -39.33 1.33 -1.12
CA HIS A 6 -38.66 0.85 0.09
C HIS A 6 -37.18 0.73 -0.26
N THR A 7 -36.47 1.82 0.00
CA THR A 7 -35.02 1.86 0.04
C THR A 7 -34.59 0.99 1.23
N ALA A 8 -34.22 -0.25 0.97
CA ALA A 8 -33.30 -0.95 1.86
C ALA A 8 -31.91 -0.40 1.51
N PHE A 9 -31.59 0.75 2.09
CA PHE A 9 -30.23 1.20 2.31
C PHE A 9 -29.49 0.02 2.94
N HIS A 10 -28.70 -0.69 2.13
CA HIS A 10 -27.64 -1.51 2.65
C HIS A 10 -26.79 -0.57 3.50
N THR A 11 -26.77 -0.84 4.79
CA THR A 11 -26.01 -0.11 5.79
C THR A 11 -24.58 0.04 5.29
N CYS A 12 -24.17 1.27 4.99
CA CYS A 12 -22.77 1.65 4.98
C CYS A 12 -22.33 1.53 6.45
N GLU A 13 -21.91 0.34 6.83
CA GLU A 13 -21.30 0.09 8.12
C GLU A 13 -19.90 0.74 8.04
N GLU A 14 -19.83 1.96 8.56
CA GLU A 14 -18.59 2.73 8.75
C GLU A 14 -17.75 1.97 9.78
N ASP A 15 -16.78 1.16 9.32
CA ASP A 15 -15.81 0.52 10.22
C ASP A 15 -14.69 1.53 10.59
N PRO A 16 -14.52 1.85 11.89
CA PRO A 16 -13.66 2.92 12.34
C PRO A 16 -12.17 2.55 12.26
N MET A 17 -11.43 3.31 11.46
CA MET A 17 -10.07 3.79 11.75
C MET A 17 -9.09 2.78 12.42
N ASN A 18 -8.89 1.60 11.82
CA ASN A 18 -7.64 0.85 12.00
C ASN A 18 -6.57 1.18 10.92
N ALA A 19 -6.89 2.14 10.04
CA ALA A 19 -6.09 2.55 8.89
C ALA A 19 -4.72 3.17 9.23
N THR A 20 -4.34 3.32 10.50
CA THR A 20 -3.02 3.85 10.90
C THR A 20 -2.02 2.76 11.27
N LEU A 21 -2.46 1.57 11.67
CA LEU A 21 -1.57 0.45 12.04
C LEU A 21 -1.44 -0.59 10.91
N GLU A 22 -2.55 -1.00 10.29
CA GLU A 22 -2.53 -1.93 9.13
C GLU A 22 -1.91 -1.29 7.88
N ALA A 23 -2.03 0.04 7.72
CA ALA A 23 -1.46 0.73 6.57
C ALA A 23 0.08 0.77 6.56
N ARG A 24 0.72 0.43 7.70
CA ARG A 24 2.17 0.27 7.74
C ARG A 24 2.61 -1.02 7.08
N GLU A 25 1.92 -2.14 7.31
CA GLU A 25 2.35 -3.45 6.82
C GLU A 25 2.03 -3.65 5.33
N LEU A 26 3.00 -4.15 4.57
CA LEU A 26 2.80 -4.46 3.16
C LEU A 26 2.04 -5.77 2.99
N ASN A 27 0.74 -5.65 2.77
CA ASN A 27 -0.15 -6.76 2.47
C ASN A 27 -0.35 -7.02 0.95
N ALA A 28 -1.14 -8.05 0.64
CA ALA A 28 -1.42 -8.52 -0.72
C ALA A 28 -2.21 -7.56 -1.62
N THR A 29 -2.63 -6.38 -1.16
CA THR A 29 -3.25 -5.33 -1.99
C THR A 29 -2.22 -4.34 -2.55
N HIS A 30 -1.03 -4.26 -1.94
CA HIS A 30 0.03 -3.38 -2.42
C HIS A 30 0.66 -3.92 -3.71
N ARG A 31 0.75 -3.07 -4.73
CA ARG A 31 1.24 -3.43 -6.06
C ARG A 31 2.53 -2.70 -6.33
N CYS A 32 3.49 -3.39 -6.94
CA CYS A 32 4.72 -2.79 -7.39
C CYS A 32 4.43 -1.81 -8.52
N ASP A 33 4.88 -0.57 -8.38
CA ASP A 33 4.67 0.49 -9.39
C ASP A 33 5.33 0.19 -10.75
N ALA A 34 6.31 -0.72 -10.78
CA ALA A 34 7.05 -1.09 -12.00
C ALA A 34 6.51 -2.34 -12.72
N CYS A 35 5.89 -3.31 -12.04
CA CYS A 35 5.38 -4.54 -12.69
C CYS A 35 4.00 -5.01 -12.24
N GLY A 36 3.39 -4.37 -11.25
CA GLY A 36 2.08 -4.76 -10.73
C GLY A 36 2.08 -6.04 -9.87
N ALA A 37 3.22 -6.68 -9.61
CA ALA A 37 3.32 -7.79 -8.66
C ALA A 37 3.07 -7.32 -7.22
N GLN A 38 2.92 -8.25 -6.26
CA GLN A 38 2.85 -7.87 -4.84
C GLN A 38 4.09 -7.08 -4.42
N ALA A 39 3.88 -5.95 -3.74
CA ALA A 39 4.95 -5.16 -3.16
C ALA A 39 5.33 -5.70 -1.77
N TYR A 40 6.63 -5.66 -1.49
CA TYR A 40 7.23 -6.02 -0.21
C TYR A 40 8.21 -4.95 0.27
N VAL A 41 8.40 -3.88 -0.51
CA VAL A 41 9.23 -2.76 -0.14
C VAL A 41 8.45 -1.46 -0.35
N ARG A 42 8.47 -0.60 0.66
CA ARG A 42 7.90 0.74 0.65
C ARG A 42 9.01 1.75 0.83
N VAL A 43 9.07 2.70 -0.09
CA VAL A 43 10.05 3.79 -0.08
C VAL A 43 9.29 5.10 0.08
N VAL A 44 9.57 5.84 1.16
CA VAL A 44 9.02 7.18 1.35
C VAL A 44 10.06 8.18 0.86
N LEU A 45 9.69 9.02 -0.10
CA LEU A 45 10.57 10.04 -0.67
C LEU A 45 10.72 11.23 0.27
N GLU A 46 11.95 11.69 0.49
CA GLU A 46 12.24 12.81 1.39
C GLU A 46 11.64 14.14 0.91
N SER A 47 11.66 14.38 -0.41
CA SER A 47 11.27 15.67 -0.97
C SER A 47 9.76 15.92 -0.99
N THR A 48 8.95 14.88 -1.18
CA THR A 48 7.50 15.00 -1.37
C THR A 48 6.69 14.30 -0.28
N GLY A 49 7.32 13.42 0.52
CA GLY A 49 6.62 12.53 1.44
C GLY A 49 5.78 11.45 0.74
N GLY A 50 5.87 11.35 -0.59
CA GLY A 50 5.16 10.33 -1.36
C GLY A 50 5.77 8.95 -1.15
N GLU A 51 4.94 7.92 -1.29
CA GLU A 51 5.35 6.52 -1.19
C GLU A 51 5.51 5.89 -2.59
N LEU A 52 6.53 5.06 -2.74
CA LEU A 52 6.72 4.17 -3.88
C LEU A 52 6.74 2.73 -3.37
N LEU A 53 6.05 1.84 -4.07
CA LEU A 53 5.90 0.44 -3.71
C LEU A 53 6.64 -0.44 -4.72
N PHE A 54 7.48 -1.33 -4.21
CA PHE A 54 8.27 -2.24 -5.03
C PHE A 54 8.13 -3.70 -4.59
N CYS A 55 8.15 -4.59 -5.58
CA CYS A 55 8.40 -6.01 -5.32
C CYS A 55 9.87 -6.21 -4.92
N ALA A 56 10.18 -7.33 -4.28
CA ALA A 56 11.55 -7.66 -3.84
C ALA A 56 12.59 -7.52 -4.96
N HIS A 57 12.22 -7.85 -6.20
CA HIS A 57 13.08 -7.71 -7.36
C HIS A 57 13.38 -6.25 -7.70
N HIS A 58 12.35 -5.41 -7.89
CA HIS A 58 12.56 -4.03 -8.33
C HIS A 58 13.09 -3.11 -7.24
N ALA A 59 12.88 -3.46 -5.97
CA ALA A 59 13.50 -2.77 -4.86
C ALA A 59 15.03 -2.79 -4.98
N ARG A 60 15.63 -3.96 -5.26
CA ARG A 60 17.09 -4.12 -5.43
C ARG A 60 17.65 -3.38 -6.64
N VAL A 61 16.87 -3.33 -7.73
CA VAL A 61 17.27 -2.64 -8.97
C VAL A 61 17.28 -1.11 -8.77
N ASN A 62 16.32 -0.59 -7.99
CA ASN A 62 16.17 0.85 -7.77
C ASN A 62 16.82 1.35 -6.48
N GLU A 63 17.32 0.46 -5.63
CA GLU A 63 17.89 0.75 -4.31
C GLU A 63 18.96 1.82 -4.38
N ASP A 64 19.98 1.66 -5.22
CA ASP A 64 21.12 2.58 -5.28
C ASP A 64 20.69 4.02 -5.61
N LYS A 65 19.67 4.17 -6.46
CA LYS A 65 19.14 5.47 -6.89
C LYS A 65 18.20 6.10 -5.89
N LEU A 66 17.38 5.27 -5.22
CA LEU A 66 16.32 5.76 -4.32
C LEU A 66 16.79 5.89 -2.88
N ARG A 67 17.79 5.11 -2.43
CA ARG A 67 18.33 5.18 -1.06
C ARG A 67 18.72 6.60 -0.63
N PRO A 68 19.46 7.39 -1.44
CA PRO A 68 19.82 8.75 -1.04
C PRO A 68 18.64 9.74 -1.09
N LEU A 69 17.52 9.37 -1.73
CA LEU A 69 16.32 10.21 -1.85
C LEU A 69 15.21 9.77 -0.90
N ALA A 70 15.40 8.65 -0.19
CA ALA A 70 14.41 8.03 0.66
C ALA A 70 14.52 8.56 2.10
N ALA A 71 13.43 9.13 2.60
CA ALA A 71 13.26 9.40 4.02
C ALA A 71 13.03 8.12 4.83
N SER A 72 12.40 7.11 4.23
CA SER A 72 12.19 5.80 4.86
C SER A 72 12.28 4.68 3.83
N TRP A 73 12.89 3.58 4.24
CA TRP A 73 12.97 2.35 3.48
C TRP A 73 12.48 1.19 4.35
N GLN A 74 11.27 0.72 4.07
CA GLN A 74 10.68 -0.44 4.72
C GLN A 74 10.81 -1.64 3.78
N ASP A 75 11.66 -2.60 4.13
CA ASP A 75 11.82 -3.86 3.42
C ASP A 75 11.22 -4.99 4.25
N GLU A 76 10.22 -5.67 3.68
CA GLU A 76 9.56 -6.83 4.28
C GLU A 76 9.78 -8.09 3.43
N THR A 77 10.83 -8.11 2.61
CA THR A 77 11.11 -9.22 1.70
C THR A 77 11.46 -10.52 2.44
N GLU A 78 11.89 -10.40 3.69
CA GLU A 78 12.10 -11.52 4.62
C GLU A 78 10.82 -12.35 4.89
N ARG A 79 9.63 -11.77 4.70
CA ARG A 79 8.35 -12.49 4.86
C ARG A 79 8.04 -13.47 3.72
N ILE A 80 8.79 -13.44 2.62
CA ILE A 80 8.49 -14.22 1.39
C ILE A 80 8.79 -15.73 1.56
N GLY A 81 9.33 -16.17 2.70
CA GLY A 81 9.62 -17.58 2.95
C GLY A 81 9.39 -18.06 4.38
N ALA A 82 8.60 -17.32 5.16
CA ALA A 82 8.20 -17.68 6.52
C ALA A 82 6.95 -18.58 6.55
#